data_AF-A0A813R0J3-F1
#
_entry.id   AF-A0A813R0J3-F1
#
_cell.length_a   1.000
_cell.length_b   1.000
_cell.length_c   1.000
_cell.angle_alpha   90.00
_cell.angle_beta   90.00
_cell.angle_gamma   90.00
#
_symmetry.space_group_name_H-M   'P 1'
#
loop_
_entity.id
_entity.type
_entity.pdbx_description
1 polymer ?
#
loop_
_entity_poly.entity_id
_entity_poly.type
_entity_poly.pdbx_seq_one_letter_code
_entity_poly.pdbx_strand_id
1 'polypeptide(L)'
;MEFLLFWANNIDNLRKLSQPPEAISIVMDMALILMKRHIEPIRLNYTSKDAKSGSPFYTPSYADINKLLTWPNLLGVLTSIRDLNDEIVELLKPYMNIENLQDRARKAFHDLATLTVWADKMQAYHQVNKTVIPIKDRVQKAENSLRKATKKLSRAERDLEETKAGLRKCQEDFDAAMQTKQAFQADYDTLLRRRDDAKSLISGLTGEKIRWSEQSKSFEKSVEKLVGNTILVTAFLSYCGPLNQEYRQRMLNEWQKQLQSRNIPYSEAFNIIEQLTDEATIGEWNLQGLPTDDLSTQNGIIATSNYRYPLLIDPQLQGKTWIKHLEKDNDLLVTTLNVKMFRTQLEDSISLGRPLLIEDVGEELDPLLDNVLEKNYVKIGLSLKVKVGDREIDINHSFRLYITTKLPNPNYSPEICAYVSVIDFTVTMKGLEDQLLGLVIANERAELERERVTLAKETTKNKRLLIELEESLLAKLTSIEGSVLDDLSLVEVLNANKRIATEVKEKVVIAEETKTKISTAREEYRQSNMQT
;
A
#
# COMPACT_ATOMS: atom_id res chain seq x y z
N MET A 1 -71.27 48.67 -50.45
CA MET A 1 -71.83 49.75 -49.62
C MET A 1 -72.11 51.00 -50.43
N GLU A 2 -71.24 51.42 -51.36
CA GLU A 2 -71.45 52.62 -52.19
C GLU A 2 -72.78 52.62 -53.00
N PHE A 3 -73.19 51.47 -53.55
CA PHE A 3 -74.45 51.35 -54.32
C PHE A 3 -75.73 51.64 -53.51
N LEU A 4 -75.74 51.39 -52.19
CA LEU A 4 -76.88 51.62 -51.31
C LEU A 4 -77.00 53.08 -50.84
N LEU A 5 -75.88 53.80 -50.75
CA LEU A 5 -75.84 55.20 -50.34
C LEU A 5 -76.47 56.12 -51.39
N PHE A 6 -76.29 55.79 -52.66
CA PHE A 6 -76.86 56.56 -53.78
C PHE A 6 -78.39 56.52 -53.79
N TRP A 7 -78.97 55.35 -53.50
CA TRP A 7 -80.42 55.15 -53.38
C TRP A 7 -81.03 55.91 -52.19
N ALA A 8 -80.37 55.88 -51.02
CA ALA A 8 -80.92 56.47 -49.81
C ALA A 8 -81.02 58.00 -49.85
N ASN A 9 -80.15 58.68 -50.60
CA ASN A 9 -80.17 60.15 -50.71
C ASN A 9 -81.38 60.69 -51.49
N ASN A 10 -82.05 59.86 -52.32
CA ASN A 10 -83.17 60.28 -53.16
C ASN A 10 -84.50 59.59 -52.81
N ILE A 11 -84.56 58.91 -51.66
CA ILE A 11 -85.75 58.15 -51.21
C ILE A 11 -86.98 59.05 -50.95
N ASP A 12 -86.76 60.32 -50.61
CA ASP A 12 -87.83 61.31 -50.37
C ASP A 12 -88.59 61.69 -51.66
N ASN A 13 -87.99 61.49 -52.84
CA ASN A 13 -88.67 61.71 -54.11
C ASN A 13 -89.66 60.58 -54.45
N LEU A 14 -89.39 59.36 -53.98
CA LEU A 14 -90.30 58.22 -54.11
C LEU A 14 -91.49 58.32 -53.17
N ARG A 15 -91.34 58.93 -51.99
CA ARG A 15 -92.42 59.14 -51.00
C ARG A 15 -93.54 60.06 -51.49
N LYS A 16 -93.29 60.89 -52.51
CA LYS A 16 -94.26 61.85 -53.07
C LYS A 16 -95.17 61.24 -54.14
N LEU A 17 -94.86 60.04 -54.64
CA LEU A 17 -95.68 59.34 -55.63
C LEU A 17 -96.81 58.59 -54.91
N SER A 18 -98.06 59.02 -55.11
CA SER A 18 -99.23 58.32 -54.59
C SER A 18 -99.46 56.94 -55.24
N GLN A 19 -98.90 56.71 -56.43
CA GLN A 19 -98.77 55.40 -57.09
C GLN A 19 -97.43 55.29 -57.84
N PRO A 20 -96.44 54.53 -57.34
CA PRO A 20 -95.19 54.32 -58.06
C PRO A 20 -95.37 53.41 -59.29
N PRO A 21 -94.66 53.65 -60.41
CA PRO A 21 -94.63 52.77 -61.57
C PRO A 21 -94.27 51.31 -61.23
N GLU A 22 -94.83 50.35 -61.99
CA GLU A 22 -94.69 48.89 -61.78
C GLU A 22 -93.23 48.40 -61.64
N ALA A 23 -92.29 48.98 -62.39
CA ALA A 23 -90.87 48.61 -62.29
C ALA A 23 -90.24 48.99 -60.93
N ILE A 24 -90.77 50.03 -60.26
CA ILE A 24 -90.29 50.48 -58.96
C ILE A 24 -90.78 49.54 -57.87
N SER A 25 -92.03 49.09 -57.96
CA SER A 25 -92.60 48.21 -56.93
C SER A 25 -91.94 46.81 -56.93
N ILE A 26 -91.57 46.27 -58.10
CA ILE A 26 -90.85 44.99 -58.22
C ILE A 26 -89.46 45.05 -57.59
N VAL A 27 -88.75 46.17 -57.74
CA VAL A 27 -87.43 46.37 -57.11
C VAL A 27 -87.56 46.59 -55.61
N MET A 28 -88.65 47.20 -55.14
CA MET A 28 -88.95 47.32 -53.72
C MET A 28 -89.33 45.99 -53.08
N ASP A 29 -89.99 45.09 -53.83
CA ASP A 29 -90.20 43.71 -53.40
C ASP A 29 -88.86 42.96 -53.23
N MET A 30 -87.87 43.18 -54.11
CA MET A 30 -86.52 42.63 -53.89
C MET A 30 -85.85 43.13 -52.61
N ALA A 31 -86.06 44.41 -52.26
CA ALA A 31 -85.58 44.97 -50.98
C ALA A 31 -86.29 44.32 -49.78
N LEU A 32 -87.60 44.06 -49.89
CA LEU A 32 -88.39 43.35 -48.87
C LEU A 32 -87.89 41.90 -48.68
N ILE A 33 -87.55 41.19 -49.76
CA ILE A 33 -86.98 39.83 -49.70
C ILE A 33 -85.63 39.84 -48.97
N LEU A 34 -84.74 40.76 -49.34
CA LEU A 34 -83.42 40.90 -48.71
C LEU A 34 -83.53 41.25 -47.21
N MET A 35 -84.58 41.98 -46.82
CA MET A 35 -84.87 42.34 -45.42
C MET A 35 -85.68 41.27 -44.65
N LYS A 36 -85.96 40.10 -45.25
CA LYS A 36 -86.73 38.99 -44.64
C LYS A 36 -88.15 39.43 -44.19
N ARG A 37 -88.85 40.23 -45.01
CA ARG A 37 -90.19 40.75 -44.69
C ARG A 37 -91.28 40.08 -45.53
N HIS A 38 -92.52 40.16 -45.03
CA HIS A 38 -93.69 39.57 -45.68
C HIS A 38 -93.95 40.23 -47.04
N ILE A 39 -94.35 39.41 -48.01
CA ILE A 39 -94.78 39.82 -49.35
C ILE A 39 -96.13 39.16 -49.60
N GLU A 40 -97.08 39.89 -50.19
CA GLU A 40 -98.39 39.33 -50.52
C GLU A 40 -98.26 38.23 -51.60
N PRO A 41 -99.03 37.13 -51.49
CA PRO A 41 -98.95 36.02 -52.44
C PRO A 41 -99.37 36.46 -53.84
N ILE A 42 -98.54 36.13 -54.84
CA ILE A 42 -98.69 36.53 -56.25
C ILE A 42 -100.03 36.04 -56.81
N ARG A 43 -100.89 36.94 -57.31
CA ARG A 43 -102.15 36.61 -58.01
C ARG A 43 -102.09 37.03 -59.47
N LEU A 44 -102.24 36.07 -60.40
CA LEU A 44 -102.36 36.31 -61.83
C LEU A 44 -103.80 36.75 -62.17
N ASN A 45 -104.04 38.04 -62.43
CA ASN A 45 -105.35 38.55 -62.83
C ASN A 45 -105.43 38.80 -64.35
N TYR A 46 -106.33 38.08 -65.02
CA TYR A 46 -106.62 38.18 -66.47
C TYR A 46 -107.85 39.06 -66.75
N THR A 47 -107.93 40.31 -66.29
CA THR A 47 -109.05 41.20 -66.65
C THR A 47 -108.71 42.69 -66.52
N SER A 48 -108.13 43.30 -67.56
CA SER A 48 -108.33 44.71 -67.93
C SER A 48 -107.75 44.95 -69.33
N LYS A 49 -108.35 45.88 -70.09
CA LYS A 49 -108.06 46.18 -71.50
C LYS A 49 -106.64 46.75 -71.68
N ASP A 50 -105.66 45.87 -71.88
CA ASP A 50 -104.42 46.10 -72.66
C ASP A 50 -103.64 44.78 -72.76
N ALA A 51 -104.19 43.83 -73.50
CA ALA A 51 -103.53 42.56 -73.83
C ALA A 51 -102.55 42.76 -75.01
N LYS A 52 -101.40 43.40 -74.77
CA LYS A 52 -100.22 43.37 -75.64
C LYS A 52 -98.92 43.44 -74.84
N SER A 53 -98.65 42.39 -74.06
CA SER A 53 -97.32 41.87 -73.69
C SER A 53 -97.54 40.74 -72.71
N GLY A 54 -97.11 39.52 -73.04
CA GLY A 54 -97.23 38.32 -72.20
C GLY A 54 -96.28 38.32 -71.00
N SER A 55 -96.31 39.38 -70.20
CA SER A 55 -95.60 39.45 -68.92
C SER A 55 -96.56 39.03 -67.80
N PRO A 56 -96.21 38.04 -66.96
CA PRO A 56 -96.99 37.75 -65.76
C PRO A 56 -97.00 39.01 -64.89
N PHE A 57 -98.19 39.59 -64.71
CA PHE A 57 -98.40 40.74 -63.83
C PHE A 57 -98.07 40.32 -62.39
N TYR A 58 -97.02 40.90 -61.82
CA TYR A 58 -96.76 40.83 -60.38
C TYR A 58 -97.63 41.90 -59.72
N THR A 59 -98.70 41.49 -59.02
CA THR A 59 -99.46 42.41 -58.17
C THR A 59 -98.52 43.00 -57.13
N PRO A 60 -98.24 44.31 -57.14
CA PRO A 60 -97.24 44.86 -56.25
C PRO A 60 -97.77 45.00 -54.83
N SER A 61 -96.94 44.65 -53.83
CA SER A 61 -97.29 44.73 -52.41
C SER A 61 -97.28 46.19 -51.90
N TYR A 62 -98.16 47.03 -52.42
CA TYR A 62 -98.18 48.48 -52.16
C TYR A 62 -98.31 48.84 -50.67
N ALA A 63 -99.07 48.05 -49.90
CA ALA A 63 -99.29 48.32 -48.47
C ALA A 63 -98.02 48.15 -47.64
N ASP A 64 -97.17 47.18 -47.98
CA ASP A 64 -95.93 46.89 -47.26
C ASP A 64 -94.73 47.68 -47.82
N ILE A 65 -94.74 48.04 -49.11
CA ILE A 65 -93.78 48.99 -49.72
C ILE A 65 -93.89 50.38 -49.07
N ASN A 66 -95.11 50.88 -48.83
CA ASN A 66 -95.30 52.17 -48.15
C ASN A 66 -94.83 52.15 -46.70
N LYS A 67 -95.05 51.04 -45.98
CA LYS A 67 -94.49 50.85 -44.63
C LYS A 67 -92.96 50.88 -44.66
N LEU A 68 -92.33 50.21 -45.62
CA LEU A 68 -90.88 50.21 -45.80
C LEU A 68 -90.32 51.60 -46.13
N LEU A 69 -91.01 52.40 -46.94
CA LEU A 69 -90.62 53.79 -47.24
C LEU A 69 -90.70 54.71 -46.01
N THR A 70 -91.57 54.43 -45.04
CA THR A 70 -91.71 55.20 -43.78
C THR A 70 -90.79 54.73 -42.64
N TRP A 71 -89.98 53.69 -42.83
CA TRP A 71 -89.16 53.12 -41.76
C TRP A 71 -87.97 54.01 -41.34
N PRO A 72 -87.74 54.23 -40.02
CA PRO A 72 -86.54 54.90 -39.53
C PRO A 72 -85.30 54.03 -39.79
N ASN A 73 -84.23 54.63 -40.31
CA ASN A 73 -82.91 53.99 -40.47
C ASN A 73 -82.87 52.74 -41.40
N LEU A 74 -83.63 52.78 -42.49
CA LEU A 74 -83.66 51.74 -43.52
C LEU A 74 -82.26 51.36 -44.06
N LEU A 75 -81.35 52.33 -44.20
CA LEU A 75 -79.99 52.11 -44.68
C LEU A 75 -79.11 51.35 -43.68
N GLY A 76 -79.24 51.60 -42.37
CA GLY A 76 -78.54 50.82 -41.34
C GLY A 76 -78.97 49.35 -41.31
N VAL A 77 -80.23 49.09 -41.64
CA VAL A 77 -80.76 47.73 -41.76
C VAL A 77 -80.23 47.06 -43.04
N LEU A 78 -80.23 47.76 -44.18
CA LEU A 78 -79.73 47.20 -45.43
C LEU A 78 -78.20 46.94 -45.43
N THR A 79 -77.43 47.78 -44.73
CA THR A 79 -75.96 47.63 -44.63
C THR A 79 -75.50 46.60 -43.58
N SER A 80 -76.39 46.22 -42.64
CA SER A 80 -76.12 45.18 -41.64
C SER A 80 -76.43 43.76 -42.13
N ILE A 81 -77.06 43.61 -43.31
CA ILE A 81 -77.26 42.32 -43.98
C ILE A 81 -75.91 41.80 -44.47
N ARG A 82 -75.31 40.90 -43.68
CA ARG A 82 -74.06 40.18 -44.03
C ARG A 82 -74.27 38.68 -44.22
N ASP A 83 -75.33 38.14 -43.63
CA ASP A 83 -75.67 36.71 -43.63
C ASP A 83 -76.99 36.48 -44.36
N LEU A 84 -76.89 36.08 -45.62
CA LEU A 84 -78.02 35.67 -46.46
C LEU A 84 -78.25 34.17 -46.28
N ASN A 85 -79.52 33.74 -46.26
CA ASN A 85 -79.85 32.32 -46.24
C ASN A 85 -80.05 31.84 -47.69
N ASP A 86 -79.80 30.55 -47.96
CA ASP A 86 -79.99 29.95 -49.29
C ASP A 86 -81.44 30.16 -49.82
N GLU A 87 -82.43 30.15 -48.93
CA GLU A 87 -83.85 30.42 -49.24
C GLU A 87 -84.12 31.83 -49.77
N ILE A 88 -83.42 32.84 -49.26
CA ILE A 88 -83.61 34.26 -49.65
C ILE A 88 -83.04 34.49 -51.04
N VAL A 89 -81.88 33.90 -51.31
CA VAL A 89 -81.24 33.93 -52.62
C VAL A 89 -82.13 33.22 -53.66
N GLU A 90 -82.82 32.14 -53.26
CA GLU A 90 -83.77 31.43 -54.12
C GLU A 90 -85.03 32.25 -54.42
N LEU A 91 -85.58 32.94 -53.40
CA LEU A 91 -86.71 33.86 -53.53
C LEU A 91 -86.40 35.09 -54.41
N LEU A 92 -85.14 35.52 -54.51
CA LEU A 92 -84.71 36.63 -55.37
C LEU A 92 -84.56 36.26 -56.85
N LYS A 93 -84.34 34.98 -57.19
CA LYS A 93 -84.10 34.52 -58.57
C LYS A 93 -85.21 34.89 -59.57
N PRO A 94 -86.52 34.75 -59.26
CA PRO A 94 -87.59 35.08 -60.19
C PRO A 94 -87.66 36.56 -60.53
N TYR A 95 -87.34 37.44 -59.56
CA TYR A 95 -87.35 38.89 -59.74
C TYR A 95 -86.18 39.38 -60.59
N MET A 96 -85.04 38.68 -60.54
CA MET A 96 -83.84 39.01 -61.32
C MET A 96 -83.89 38.51 -62.77
N ASN A 97 -84.72 37.51 -63.07
CA ASN A 97 -84.90 36.95 -64.43
C ASN A 97 -85.90 37.72 -65.31
N ILE A 98 -86.42 38.87 -64.85
CA ILE A 98 -87.30 39.73 -65.64
C ILE A 98 -86.45 40.48 -66.68
N GLU A 99 -86.70 40.23 -67.97
CA GLU A 99 -85.97 40.89 -69.07
C GLU A 99 -86.05 42.43 -68.95
N ASN A 100 -84.88 43.06 -69.05
CA ASN A 100 -84.71 44.51 -68.98
C ASN A 100 -85.20 45.18 -67.67
N LEU A 101 -85.32 44.46 -66.55
CA LEU A 101 -85.76 45.07 -65.27
C LEU A 101 -84.83 46.19 -64.80
N GLN A 102 -83.51 46.03 -64.93
CA GLN A 102 -82.56 47.09 -64.58
C GLN A 102 -82.73 48.34 -65.44
N ASP A 103 -82.92 48.18 -66.75
CA ASP A 103 -83.11 49.31 -67.68
C ASP A 103 -84.50 49.96 -67.56
N ARG A 104 -85.54 49.16 -67.25
CA ARG A 104 -86.89 49.64 -66.93
C ARG A 104 -86.89 50.43 -65.62
N ALA A 105 -86.21 49.93 -64.59
CA ALA A 105 -86.03 50.64 -63.33
C ALA A 105 -85.22 51.93 -63.52
N ARG A 106 -84.14 51.92 -64.32
CA ARG A 106 -83.35 53.12 -64.64
C ARG A 106 -84.16 54.22 -65.34
N LYS A 107 -85.06 53.86 -66.26
CA LYS A 107 -85.93 54.80 -66.97
C LYS A 107 -87.00 55.44 -66.08
N ALA A 108 -87.49 54.70 -65.08
CA ALA A 108 -88.51 55.20 -64.15
C ALA A 108 -87.90 55.97 -62.97
N PHE A 109 -86.81 55.46 -62.39
CA PHE A 109 -86.09 56.07 -61.27
C PHE A 109 -84.65 55.55 -61.22
N HIS A 110 -83.69 56.35 -61.69
CA HIS A 110 -82.29 55.96 -61.87
C HIS A 110 -81.65 55.35 -60.61
N ASP A 111 -81.93 55.92 -59.44
CA ASP A 111 -81.28 55.53 -58.19
C ASP A 111 -81.84 54.24 -57.59
N LEU A 112 -83.03 53.80 -58.02
CA LEU A 112 -83.60 52.52 -57.60
C LEU A 112 -82.89 51.35 -58.28
N ALA A 113 -82.30 51.59 -59.46
CA ALA A 113 -81.57 50.57 -60.20
C ALA A 113 -80.23 50.18 -59.54
N THR A 114 -79.71 50.95 -58.59
CA THR A 114 -78.52 50.53 -57.83
C THR A 114 -78.84 49.44 -56.81
N LEU A 115 -80.11 49.33 -56.39
CA LEU A 115 -80.59 48.32 -55.45
C LEU A 115 -80.63 46.92 -56.09
N THR A 116 -80.93 46.84 -57.39
CA THR A 116 -80.86 45.57 -58.15
C THR A 116 -79.42 45.08 -58.35
N VAL A 117 -78.46 46.00 -58.54
CA VAL A 117 -77.02 45.68 -58.59
C VAL A 117 -76.49 45.24 -57.23
N TRP A 118 -76.96 45.87 -56.15
CA TRP A 118 -76.60 45.46 -54.79
C TRP A 118 -77.12 44.05 -54.46
N ALA A 119 -78.35 43.72 -54.85
CA ALA A 119 -78.92 42.38 -54.69
C ALA A 119 -78.08 41.29 -55.40
N ASP A 120 -77.61 41.57 -56.61
CA ASP A 120 -76.71 40.68 -57.38
C ASP A 120 -75.35 40.45 -56.68
N LYS A 121 -74.73 41.52 -56.16
CA LYS A 121 -73.47 41.40 -55.41
C LYS A 121 -73.61 40.70 -54.07
N MET A 122 -74.75 40.85 -53.41
CA MET A 122 -75.10 40.14 -52.18
C MET A 122 -75.20 38.62 -52.40
N GLN A 123 -75.80 38.19 -53.52
CA GLN A 123 -75.80 36.78 -53.93
C GLN A 123 -74.39 36.22 -54.18
N ALA A 124 -73.55 36.95 -54.92
CA ALA A 124 -72.18 36.52 -55.19
C ALA A 124 -71.32 36.42 -53.91
N TYR A 125 -71.50 37.35 -52.96
CA TYR A 125 -70.81 37.34 -51.67
C TYR A 125 -71.17 36.10 -50.82
N HIS A 126 -72.44 35.71 -50.80
CA HIS A 126 -72.91 34.52 -50.10
C HIS A 126 -72.26 33.23 -50.64
N GLN A 127 -72.14 33.11 -51.95
CA GLN A 127 -71.57 31.93 -52.61
C GLN A 127 -70.07 31.74 -52.31
N VAL A 128 -69.31 32.84 -52.17
CA VAL A 128 -67.90 32.83 -51.77
C VAL A 128 -67.73 32.55 -50.27
N ASN A 129 -68.59 33.11 -49.41
CA ASN A 129 -68.54 32.83 -47.98
C ASN A 129 -68.80 31.35 -47.66
N LYS A 130 -69.66 30.68 -48.42
CA LYS A 130 -69.93 29.23 -48.29
C LYS A 130 -68.66 28.37 -48.44
N THR A 131 -67.68 28.80 -49.23
CA THR A 131 -66.43 28.04 -49.44
C THR A 131 -65.29 28.48 -48.52
N VAL A 132 -65.22 29.75 -48.13
CA VAL A 132 -64.11 30.31 -47.34
C VAL A 132 -64.25 30.09 -45.83
N ILE A 133 -65.48 30.14 -45.29
CA ILE A 133 -65.76 29.92 -43.87
C ILE A 133 -65.21 28.56 -43.36
N PRO A 134 -65.48 27.41 -44.02
CA PRO A 134 -64.98 26.12 -43.54
C PRO A 134 -63.44 26.01 -43.63
N ILE A 135 -62.79 26.71 -44.56
CA ILE A 135 -61.32 26.73 -44.68
C ILE A 135 -60.71 27.53 -43.53
N LYS A 136 -61.25 28.71 -43.21
CA LYS A 136 -60.82 29.51 -42.05
C LYS A 136 -60.98 28.74 -40.75
N ASP A 137 -62.09 28.03 -40.56
CA ASP A 137 -62.31 27.19 -39.39
C ASP A 137 -61.30 26.03 -39.29
N ARG A 138 -60.93 25.40 -40.42
CA ARG A 138 -59.91 24.34 -40.45
C ARG A 138 -58.52 24.86 -40.12
N VAL A 139 -58.13 26.01 -40.67
CA VAL A 139 -56.85 26.67 -40.35
C VAL A 139 -56.79 27.02 -38.86
N GLN A 140 -57.84 27.65 -38.32
CA GLN A 140 -57.89 28.04 -36.92
C GLN A 140 -57.89 26.82 -35.98
N LYS A 141 -58.54 25.71 -36.35
CA LYS A 141 -58.45 24.44 -35.60
C LYS A 141 -57.03 23.84 -35.65
N ALA A 142 -56.37 23.87 -36.81
CA ALA A 142 -55.01 23.36 -36.96
C ALA A 142 -53.98 24.21 -36.19
N GLU A 143 -54.08 25.53 -36.26
CA GLU A 143 -53.23 26.46 -35.49
C GLU A 143 -53.41 26.29 -33.98
N ASN A 144 -54.65 26.12 -33.52
CA ASN A 144 -54.93 25.86 -32.11
C ASN A 144 -54.36 24.51 -31.65
N SER A 145 -54.46 23.47 -32.48
CA SER A 145 -53.85 22.16 -32.21
C SER A 145 -52.33 22.22 -32.20
N LEU A 146 -51.72 22.92 -33.16
CA LEU A 146 -50.28 23.16 -33.21
C LEU A 146 -49.83 23.89 -31.95
N ARG A 147 -50.47 25.00 -31.59
CA ARG A 147 -50.14 25.77 -30.38
C ARG A 147 -50.24 24.94 -29.10
N LYS A 148 -51.24 24.05 -29.00
CA LYS A 148 -51.36 23.11 -27.87
C LYS A 148 -50.22 22.08 -27.88
N ALA A 149 -49.87 21.52 -29.04
CA ALA A 149 -48.77 20.57 -29.18
C ALA A 149 -47.40 21.20 -28.88
N THR A 150 -47.11 22.40 -29.39
CA THR A 150 -45.85 23.12 -29.13
C THR A 150 -45.70 23.49 -27.65
N LYS A 151 -46.79 23.90 -26.98
CA LYS A 151 -46.77 24.12 -25.53
C LYS A 151 -46.45 22.83 -24.76
N LYS A 152 -47.06 21.70 -25.15
CA LYS A 152 -46.77 20.39 -24.55
C LYS A 152 -45.31 19.96 -24.79
N LEU A 153 -44.81 20.14 -26.01
CA LEU A 153 -43.41 19.86 -26.35
C LEU A 153 -42.46 20.70 -25.48
N SER A 154 -42.66 22.02 -25.40
CA SER A 154 -41.78 22.89 -24.61
C SER A 154 -41.79 22.56 -23.12
N ARG A 155 -42.93 22.07 -22.58
CA ARG A 155 -43.00 21.60 -21.20
C ARG A 155 -42.22 20.30 -21.04
N ALA A 156 -42.46 19.31 -21.90
CA ALA A 156 -41.74 18.04 -21.86
C ALA A 156 -40.22 18.20 -22.06
N GLU A 157 -39.77 19.10 -22.94
CA GLU A 157 -38.36 19.43 -23.12
C GLU A 157 -37.76 20.07 -21.86
N ARG A 158 -38.49 20.96 -21.19
CA ARG A 158 -38.04 21.58 -19.94
C ARG A 158 -37.96 20.56 -18.81
N ASP A 159 -38.97 19.70 -18.66
CA ASP A 159 -38.99 18.63 -17.67
C ASP A 159 -37.86 17.61 -17.92
N LEU A 160 -37.56 17.32 -19.19
CA LEU A 160 -36.44 16.46 -19.59
C LEU A 160 -35.08 17.08 -19.24
N GLU A 161 -34.92 18.38 -19.45
CA GLU A 161 -33.67 19.07 -19.11
C GLU A 161 -33.46 19.15 -17.60
N GLU A 162 -34.53 19.43 -16.83
CA GLU A 162 -34.48 19.44 -15.36
C GLU A 162 -34.15 18.05 -14.80
N THR A 163 -34.78 16.99 -15.33
CA THR A 163 -34.48 15.61 -14.91
C THR A 163 -33.08 15.18 -15.32
N LYS A 164 -32.58 15.56 -16.51
CA LYS A 164 -31.19 15.31 -16.93
C LYS A 164 -30.18 16.05 -16.05
N ALA A 165 -30.44 17.31 -15.71
CA ALA A 165 -29.59 18.09 -14.81
C ALA A 165 -29.56 17.46 -13.41
N GLY A 166 -30.71 17.03 -12.89
CA GLY A 166 -30.82 16.28 -11.64
C GLY A 166 -30.06 14.96 -11.68
N LEU A 167 -30.18 14.19 -12.79
CA LEU A 167 -29.44 12.95 -12.99
C LEU A 167 -27.93 13.20 -13.02
N ARG A 168 -27.47 14.24 -13.72
CA ARG A 168 -26.04 14.57 -13.81
C ARG A 168 -25.47 14.92 -12.45
N LYS A 169 -26.18 15.74 -11.66
CA LYS A 169 -25.78 16.07 -10.29
C LYS A 169 -25.72 14.83 -9.41
N CYS A 170 -26.74 13.95 -9.50
CA CYS A 170 -26.77 12.70 -8.73
C CYS A 170 -25.62 11.77 -9.14
N GLN A 171 -25.25 11.73 -10.43
CA GLN A 171 -24.11 10.98 -10.94
C GLN A 171 -22.77 11.54 -10.42
N GLU A 172 -22.60 12.87 -10.45
CA GLU A 172 -21.41 13.55 -9.90
C GLU A 172 -21.26 13.27 -8.40
N ASP A 173 -22.34 13.39 -7.63
CA ASP A 173 -22.37 13.09 -6.19
C ASP A 173 -22.07 11.61 -5.92
N PHE A 174 -22.61 10.70 -6.74
CA PHE A 174 -22.35 9.26 -6.66
C PHE A 174 -20.88 8.93 -6.93
N ASP A 175 -20.30 9.48 -7.99
CA ASP A 175 -18.91 9.23 -8.37
C ASP A 175 -17.94 9.79 -7.30
N ALA A 176 -18.23 10.97 -6.75
CA ALA A 176 -17.46 11.56 -5.64
C ALA A 176 -17.55 10.70 -4.36
N ALA A 177 -18.75 10.25 -4.00
CA ALA A 177 -18.94 9.34 -2.86
C ALA A 177 -18.24 8.00 -3.08
N MET A 178 -18.25 7.48 -4.31
CA MET A 178 -17.59 6.21 -4.65
C MET A 178 -16.06 6.33 -4.60
N GLN A 179 -15.48 7.44 -5.09
CA GLN A 179 -14.05 7.72 -4.93
C GLN A 179 -13.65 7.81 -3.45
N THR A 180 -14.44 8.54 -2.66
CA THR A 180 -14.20 8.68 -1.22
C THR A 180 -14.27 7.33 -0.51
N LYS A 181 -15.25 6.49 -0.86
CA LYS A 181 -15.36 5.11 -0.35
C LYS A 181 -14.15 4.27 -0.73
N GLN A 182 -13.68 4.34 -1.99
CA GLN A 182 -12.51 3.59 -2.44
C GLN A 182 -11.23 4.03 -1.72
N ALA A 183 -11.04 5.34 -1.51
CA ALA A 183 -9.93 5.88 -0.75
C ALA A 183 -9.95 5.35 0.70
N PHE A 184 -11.09 5.43 1.38
CA PHE A 184 -11.22 4.88 2.74
C PHE A 184 -11.01 3.36 2.79
N GLN A 185 -11.44 2.63 1.76
CA GLN A 185 -11.21 1.19 1.69
C GLN A 185 -9.71 0.88 1.56
N ALA A 186 -8.98 1.60 0.71
CA ALA A 186 -7.54 1.44 0.55
C ALA A 186 -6.77 1.81 1.82
N ASP A 187 -7.17 2.89 2.49
CA ASP A 187 -6.60 3.30 3.78
C ASP A 187 -6.87 2.24 4.86
N TYR A 188 -8.09 1.71 4.92
CA TYR A 188 -8.47 0.65 5.84
C TYR A 188 -7.63 -0.62 5.63
N ASP A 189 -7.48 -1.06 4.38
CA ASP A 189 -6.68 -2.25 4.06
C ASP A 189 -5.20 -2.04 4.42
N THR A 190 -4.67 -0.83 4.21
CA THR A 190 -3.30 -0.46 4.59
C THR A 190 -3.12 -0.47 6.11
N LEU A 191 -4.06 0.10 6.85
CA LEU A 191 -4.04 0.09 8.32
C LEU A 191 -4.18 -1.33 8.88
N LEU A 192 -4.98 -2.17 8.24
CA LEU A 192 -5.19 -3.55 8.67
C LEU A 192 -3.91 -4.37 8.51
N ARG A 193 -3.20 -4.21 7.39
CA ARG A 193 -1.86 -4.80 7.18
C ARG A 193 -0.86 -4.30 8.22
N ARG A 194 -0.75 -2.97 8.39
CA ARG A 194 0.13 -2.36 9.41
C ARG A 194 -0.13 -2.89 10.82
N ARG A 195 -1.40 -3.07 11.18
CA ARG A 195 -1.80 -3.64 12.48
C ARG A 195 -1.33 -5.09 12.61
N ASP A 196 -1.50 -5.90 11.58
CA ASP A 196 -1.15 -7.32 11.62
C ASP A 196 0.37 -7.52 11.62
N ASP A 197 1.11 -6.72 10.87
CA ASP A 197 2.58 -6.67 10.89
C ASP A 197 3.09 -6.23 12.28
N ALA A 198 2.47 -5.20 12.88
CA ALA A 198 2.81 -4.76 14.23
C ALA A 198 2.53 -5.83 15.28
N LYS A 199 1.41 -6.55 15.19
CA LYS A 199 1.10 -7.66 16.09
C LYS A 199 2.12 -8.78 15.95
N SER A 200 2.49 -9.14 14.72
CA SER A 200 3.49 -10.17 14.44
C SER A 200 4.85 -9.77 15.02
N LEU A 201 5.29 -8.53 14.78
CA LEU A 201 6.55 -8.00 15.30
C LEU A 201 6.57 -7.93 16.83
N ILE A 202 5.50 -7.45 17.47
CA ILE A 202 5.40 -7.37 18.93
C ILE A 202 5.43 -8.78 19.52
N SER A 203 4.65 -9.72 18.99
CA SER A 203 4.66 -11.12 19.43
C SER A 203 6.05 -11.75 19.24
N GLY A 204 6.70 -11.44 18.10
CA GLY A 204 8.07 -11.82 17.77
C GLY A 204 9.09 -11.31 18.80
N LEU A 205 9.02 -10.04 19.19
CA LEU A 205 10.01 -9.41 20.06
C LEU A 205 9.67 -9.49 21.55
N THR A 206 8.47 -9.94 21.93
CA THR A 206 8.08 -10.03 23.36
C THR A 206 8.95 -11.04 24.11
N GLY A 207 9.28 -12.18 23.47
CA GLY A 207 10.20 -13.17 24.05
C GLY A 207 11.60 -12.58 24.28
N GLU A 208 12.16 -11.93 23.26
CA GLU A 208 13.44 -11.20 23.33
C GLU A 208 13.43 -10.12 24.41
N LYS A 209 12.35 -9.34 24.52
CA LYS A 209 12.23 -8.32 25.58
C LYS A 209 12.34 -8.93 26.97
N ILE A 210 11.65 -10.04 27.23
CA ILE A 210 11.70 -10.74 28.52
C ILE A 210 13.12 -11.26 28.77
N ARG A 211 13.70 -11.97 27.79
CA ARG A 211 15.06 -12.51 27.85
C ARG A 211 16.10 -11.43 28.15
N TRP A 212 16.09 -10.35 27.38
CA TRP A 212 17.03 -9.22 27.58
C TRP A 212 16.79 -8.51 28.91
N SER A 213 15.55 -8.44 29.39
CA SER A 213 15.25 -7.87 30.72
C SER A 213 15.81 -8.74 31.83
N GLU A 214 15.73 -10.07 31.71
CA GLU A 214 16.32 -11.01 32.66
C GLU A 214 17.85 -11.00 32.59
N GLN A 215 18.42 -11.00 31.39
CA GLN A 215 19.87 -10.85 31.18
C GLN A 215 20.38 -9.52 31.71
N SER A 216 19.66 -8.42 31.52
CA SER A 216 20.04 -7.11 32.08
C SER A 216 20.11 -7.16 33.61
N LYS A 217 19.14 -7.82 34.27
CA LYS A 217 19.14 -8.00 35.72
C LYS A 217 20.26 -8.93 36.20
N SER A 218 20.60 -9.97 35.43
CA SER A 218 21.74 -10.83 35.77
C SER A 218 23.08 -10.12 35.57
N PHE A 219 23.19 -9.27 34.54
CA PHE A 219 24.37 -8.43 34.33
C PHE A 219 24.56 -7.42 35.44
N GLU A 220 23.50 -6.76 35.92
CA GLU A 220 23.58 -5.84 37.06
C GLU A 220 24.17 -6.54 38.30
N LYS A 221 23.70 -7.74 38.63
CA LYS A 221 24.27 -8.57 39.70
C LYS A 221 25.71 -9.01 39.43
N SER A 222 26.07 -9.21 38.17
CA SER A 222 27.42 -9.62 37.77
C SER A 222 28.40 -8.46 37.87
N VAL A 223 27.96 -7.22 37.61
CA VAL A 223 28.76 -6.00 37.76
C VAL A 223 29.18 -5.80 39.21
N GLU A 224 28.28 -6.02 40.17
CA GLU A 224 28.62 -5.92 41.61
C GLU A 224 29.72 -6.91 42.03
N LYS A 225 29.74 -8.10 41.40
CA LYS A 225 30.68 -9.19 41.68
C LYS A 225 31.93 -9.16 40.80
N LEU A 226 31.99 -8.24 39.83
CA LEU A 226 33.02 -8.20 38.80
C LEU A 226 34.41 -8.01 39.41
N VAL A 227 34.53 -7.18 40.44
CA VAL A 227 35.82 -6.88 41.09
C VAL A 227 36.42 -8.15 41.69
N GLY A 228 35.65 -8.89 42.47
CA GLY A 228 36.09 -10.15 43.07
C GLY A 228 36.42 -11.21 42.02
N ASN A 229 35.56 -11.37 41.01
CA ASN A 229 35.78 -12.33 39.93
C ASN A 229 37.04 -11.99 39.12
N THR A 230 37.28 -10.72 38.82
CA THR A 230 38.49 -10.26 38.10
C THR A 230 39.75 -10.55 38.89
N ILE A 231 39.74 -10.38 40.21
CA ILE A 231 40.88 -10.73 41.08
C ILE A 231 41.19 -12.23 40.98
N LEU A 232 40.17 -13.09 41.06
CA LEU A 232 40.35 -14.54 40.95
C LEU A 232 40.89 -14.95 39.57
N VAL A 233 40.31 -14.40 38.50
CA VAL A 233 40.73 -14.63 37.12
C VAL A 233 42.18 -14.19 36.90
N THR A 234 42.54 -12.97 37.31
CA THR A 234 43.89 -12.44 37.12
C THR A 234 44.93 -13.19 37.95
N ALA A 235 44.59 -13.58 39.19
CA ALA A 235 45.45 -14.42 40.01
C ALA A 235 45.67 -15.79 39.36
N PHE A 236 44.61 -16.38 38.81
CA PHE A 236 44.71 -17.66 38.10
C PHE A 236 45.62 -17.55 36.87
N LEU A 237 45.37 -16.60 35.97
CA LEU A 237 46.17 -16.41 34.76
C LEU A 237 47.65 -16.09 35.07
N SER A 238 47.92 -15.44 36.21
CA SER A 238 49.28 -15.05 36.58
C SER A 238 50.08 -16.16 37.26
N TYR A 239 49.46 -16.99 38.09
CA TYR A 239 50.18 -17.88 39.01
C TYR A 239 49.89 -19.38 38.79
N CYS A 240 48.78 -19.74 38.16
CA CYS A 240 48.36 -21.14 38.09
C CYS A 240 48.96 -21.94 36.93
N GLY A 241 49.59 -21.28 35.95
CA GLY A 241 50.15 -21.93 34.76
C GLY A 241 51.03 -23.16 35.06
N PRO A 242 52.05 -23.06 35.92
CA PRO A 242 52.96 -24.17 36.22
C PRO A 242 52.39 -25.22 37.18
N LEU A 243 51.19 -25.00 37.74
CA LEU A 243 50.63 -25.83 38.80
C LEU A 243 49.69 -26.89 38.24
N ASN A 244 49.66 -28.05 38.89
CA ASN A 244 48.68 -29.10 38.61
C ASN A 244 47.26 -28.73 39.11
N GLN A 245 46.26 -29.53 38.72
CA GLN A 245 44.85 -29.26 39.03
C GLN A 245 44.56 -29.14 40.53
N GLU A 246 45.18 -29.99 41.35
CA GLU A 246 44.96 -30.00 42.79
C GLU A 246 45.47 -28.72 43.45
N TYR A 247 46.67 -28.27 43.08
CA TYR A 247 47.23 -27.02 43.58
C TYR A 247 46.45 -25.81 43.07
N ARG A 248 45.98 -25.82 41.81
CA ARG A 248 45.11 -24.77 41.28
C ARG A 248 43.82 -24.63 42.12
N GLN A 249 43.16 -25.75 42.42
CA GLN A 249 41.95 -25.74 43.23
C GLN A 249 42.22 -25.25 44.66
N ARG A 250 43.33 -25.68 45.27
CA ARG A 250 43.74 -25.20 46.61
C ARG A 250 43.97 -23.69 46.62
N MET A 251 44.71 -23.15 45.64
CA MET A 251 44.97 -21.72 45.52
C MET A 251 43.68 -20.92 45.35
N LEU A 252 42.76 -21.39 44.50
CA LEU A 252 41.47 -20.76 44.29
C LEU A 252 40.62 -20.72 45.56
N ASN A 253 40.55 -21.84 46.28
CA ASN A 253 39.82 -21.92 47.53
C ASN A 253 40.39 -20.95 48.58
N GLU A 254 41.73 -20.84 48.68
CA GLU A 254 42.38 -19.89 49.58
C GLU A 254 42.12 -18.43 49.18
N TRP A 255 42.19 -18.10 47.88
CA TRP A 255 41.85 -16.76 47.40
C TRP A 255 40.38 -16.40 47.66
N GLN A 256 39.46 -17.34 47.48
CA GLN A 256 38.05 -17.15 47.82
C GLN A 256 37.84 -16.89 49.32
N LYS A 257 38.53 -17.62 50.21
CA LYS A 257 38.52 -17.34 51.66
C LYS A 257 39.04 -15.93 51.96
N GLN A 258 40.09 -15.48 51.28
CA GLN A 258 40.62 -14.13 51.44
C GLN A 258 39.60 -13.07 51.01
N LEU A 259 38.91 -13.27 49.88
CA LEU A 259 37.85 -12.37 49.42
C LEU A 259 36.68 -12.31 50.42
N GLN A 260 36.27 -13.46 50.97
CA GLN A 260 35.25 -13.53 52.03
C GLN A 260 35.67 -12.75 53.27
N SER A 261 36.90 -12.94 53.77
CA SER A 261 37.40 -12.26 54.96
C SER A 261 37.43 -10.73 54.82
N ARG A 262 37.54 -10.23 53.58
CA ARG A 262 37.60 -8.82 53.23
C ARG A 262 36.26 -8.25 52.77
N ASN A 263 35.19 -9.03 52.80
CA ASN A 263 33.85 -8.66 52.32
C ASN A 263 33.84 -8.15 50.87
N ILE A 264 34.68 -8.73 49.99
CA ILE A 264 34.67 -8.41 48.56
C ILE A 264 33.64 -9.31 47.88
N PRO A 265 32.62 -8.75 47.18
CA PRO A 265 31.64 -9.55 46.47
C PRO A 265 32.27 -10.38 45.34
N TYR A 266 31.92 -11.65 45.25
CA TYR A 266 32.30 -12.55 44.16
C TYR A 266 31.19 -13.59 43.92
N SER A 267 31.30 -14.35 42.83
CA SER A 267 30.34 -15.42 42.51
C SER A 267 30.57 -16.67 43.36
N GLU A 268 29.56 -17.13 44.10
CA GLU A 268 29.66 -18.33 44.97
C GLU A 268 29.99 -19.61 44.18
N ALA A 269 29.41 -19.77 42.99
CA ALA A 269 29.72 -20.85 42.04
C ALA A 269 30.70 -20.32 40.96
N PHE A 270 31.92 -19.97 41.37
CA PHE A 270 32.92 -19.44 40.45
C PHE A 270 33.58 -20.56 39.64
N ASN A 271 33.26 -20.63 38.34
CA ASN A 271 33.94 -21.49 37.38
C ASN A 271 34.82 -20.65 36.44
N ILE A 272 36.13 -20.87 36.48
CA ILE A 272 37.11 -20.13 35.65
C ILE A 272 36.87 -20.35 34.17
N ILE A 273 36.54 -21.57 33.79
CA ILE A 273 36.39 -21.97 32.39
C ILE A 273 35.25 -21.18 31.75
N GLU A 274 34.10 -21.09 32.45
CA GLU A 274 32.93 -20.34 31.99
C GLU A 274 33.14 -18.81 32.00
N GLN A 275 34.02 -18.29 32.86
CA GLN A 275 34.28 -16.85 32.94
C GLN A 275 35.22 -16.35 31.84
N LEU A 276 36.17 -17.18 31.41
CA LEU A 276 37.21 -16.82 30.45
C LEU A 276 36.96 -17.36 29.04
N THR A 277 36.06 -18.33 28.89
CA THR A 277 35.80 -18.99 27.61
C THR A 277 34.33 -19.32 27.44
N ASP A 278 33.95 -19.43 26.18
CA ASP A 278 32.68 -20.00 25.75
C ASP A 278 32.84 -21.46 25.33
N GLU A 279 31.74 -22.22 25.42
CA GLU A 279 31.72 -23.64 25.06
C GLU A 279 32.04 -23.90 23.58
N ALA A 280 31.81 -22.92 22.69
CA ALA A 280 32.12 -23.09 21.26
C ALA A 280 33.63 -23.03 21.04
N THR A 281 34.34 -22.11 21.70
CA THR A 281 35.82 -22.06 21.69
C THR A 281 36.43 -23.33 22.28
N ILE A 282 35.92 -23.83 23.42
CA ILE A 282 36.37 -25.12 23.98
C ILE A 282 36.14 -26.26 22.99
N GLY A 283 34.97 -26.27 22.33
CA GLY A 283 34.64 -27.24 21.28
C GLY A 283 35.64 -27.24 20.14
N GLU A 284 36.04 -26.06 19.67
CA GLU A 284 37.05 -25.88 18.63
C GLU A 284 38.43 -26.37 19.07
N TRP A 285 38.87 -26.05 20.29
CA TRP A 285 40.13 -26.57 20.83
C TRP A 285 40.15 -28.09 20.92
N ASN A 286 39.03 -28.71 21.31
CA ASN A 286 38.88 -30.16 21.34
C ASN A 286 38.99 -30.78 19.93
N LEU A 287 38.43 -30.12 18.91
CA LEU A 287 38.57 -30.54 17.52
C LEU A 287 40.01 -30.41 17.00
N GLN A 288 40.76 -29.46 17.55
CA GLN A 288 42.18 -29.22 17.26
C GLN A 288 43.13 -30.16 18.04
N GLY A 289 42.60 -31.02 18.92
CA GLY A 289 43.36 -32.04 19.63
C GLY A 289 43.71 -31.71 21.08
N LEU A 290 43.14 -30.64 21.65
CA LEU A 290 43.19 -30.40 23.09
C LEU A 290 42.33 -31.46 23.81
N PRO A 291 42.79 -32.06 24.92
CA PRO A 291 41.97 -32.96 25.71
C PRO A 291 40.77 -32.25 26.35
N THR A 292 39.73 -33.02 26.63
CA THR A 292 38.48 -32.53 27.23
C THR A 292 38.53 -32.38 28.75
N ASP A 293 39.68 -32.59 29.38
CA ASP A 293 39.82 -32.45 30.83
C ASP A 293 39.98 -30.97 31.26
N ASP A 294 39.62 -30.70 32.51
CA ASP A 294 39.62 -29.34 33.07
C ASP A 294 41.03 -28.71 33.07
N LEU A 295 42.09 -29.49 33.33
CA LEU A 295 43.45 -28.97 33.36
C LEU A 295 43.87 -28.52 31.95
N SER A 296 43.64 -29.37 30.95
CA SER A 296 43.91 -29.07 29.55
C SER A 296 43.14 -27.85 29.06
N THR A 297 41.85 -27.75 29.40
CA THR A 297 41.02 -26.58 29.06
C THR A 297 41.58 -25.32 29.70
N GLN A 298 41.91 -25.36 31.00
CA GLN A 298 42.56 -24.25 31.70
C GLN A 298 43.92 -23.87 31.11
N ASN A 299 44.71 -24.86 30.67
CA ASN A 299 45.98 -24.63 30.00
C ASN A 299 45.78 -23.92 28.67
N GLY A 300 44.76 -24.30 27.89
CA GLY A 300 44.34 -23.61 26.67
C GLY A 300 43.96 -22.15 26.92
N ILE A 301 43.27 -21.88 28.04
CA ILE A 301 42.94 -20.52 28.47
C ILE A 301 44.19 -19.69 28.72
N ILE A 302 45.13 -20.20 29.52
CA ILE A 302 46.36 -19.46 29.86
C ILE A 302 47.21 -19.27 28.60
N ALA A 303 47.24 -20.25 27.69
CA ALA A 303 48.01 -20.15 26.45
C ALA A 303 47.46 -19.08 25.48
N THR A 304 46.16 -18.84 25.47
CA THR A 304 45.49 -17.93 24.52
C THR A 304 45.19 -16.55 25.09
N SER A 305 44.95 -16.45 26.40
CA SER A 305 44.42 -15.23 27.05
C SER A 305 45.48 -14.42 27.80
N ASN A 306 46.70 -14.92 27.95
CA ASN A 306 47.71 -14.26 28.77
C ASN A 306 48.40 -13.09 28.04
N TYR A 307 48.77 -12.05 28.80
CA TYR A 307 49.57 -10.95 28.28
C TYR A 307 51.00 -11.41 27.92
N ARG A 308 51.59 -12.32 28.70
CA ARG A 308 52.93 -12.86 28.43
C ARG A 308 52.84 -14.07 27.50
N TYR A 309 53.83 -14.23 26.64
CA TYR A 309 53.89 -15.36 25.71
C TYR A 309 53.98 -16.70 26.45
N PRO A 310 53.22 -17.73 26.03
CA PRO A 310 53.22 -19.02 26.70
C PRO A 310 54.48 -19.85 26.41
N LEU A 311 55.06 -20.41 27.47
CA LEU A 311 56.07 -21.46 27.43
C LEU A 311 55.43 -22.75 27.94
N LEU A 312 55.24 -23.73 27.06
CA LEU A 312 54.63 -25.01 27.38
C LEU A 312 55.69 -26.03 27.77
N ILE A 313 55.59 -26.56 28.98
CA ILE A 313 56.30 -27.76 29.42
C ILE A 313 55.54 -28.96 28.88
N ASP A 314 55.99 -29.50 27.76
CA ASP A 314 55.25 -30.47 26.95
C ASP A 314 56.14 -31.67 26.55
N PRO A 315 56.48 -32.56 27.51
CA PRO A 315 57.31 -33.73 27.22
C PRO A 315 56.63 -34.73 26.26
N GLN A 316 55.29 -34.73 26.17
CA GLN A 316 54.52 -35.61 25.29
C GLN A 316 54.18 -35.00 23.92
N LEU A 317 54.58 -33.75 23.64
CA LEU A 317 54.35 -33.04 22.37
C LEU A 317 52.88 -32.78 22.04
N GLN A 318 52.00 -32.83 23.05
CA GLN A 318 50.58 -32.58 22.87
C GLN A 318 50.28 -31.11 22.62
N GLY A 319 50.79 -30.22 23.48
CA GLY A 319 50.63 -28.77 23.33
C GLY A 319 51.20 -28.26 22.01
N LYS A 320 52.37 -28.79 21.60
CA LYS A 320 52.96 -28.53 20.28
C LYS A 320 52.02 -28.90 19.13
N THR A 321 51.43 -30.09 19.17
CA THR A 321 50.53 -30.55 18.11
C THR A 321 49.26 -29.70 18.06
N TRP A 322 48.71 -29.37 19.23
CA TRP A 322 47.55 -28.49 19.36
C TRP A 322 47.83 -27.08 18.79
N ILE A 323 48.94 -26.42 19.14
CA ILE A 323 49.30 -25.10 18.57
C ILE A 323 49.41 -25.14 17.05
N LYS A 324 49.98 -26.21 16.48
CA LYS A 324 50.08 -26.36 15.02
C LYS A 324 48.71 -26.47 14.34
N HIS A 325 47.73 -27.06 15.01
CA HIS A 325 46.36 -27.10 14.51
C HIS A 325 45.61 -25.79 14.74
N LEU A 326 45.83 -25.14 15.89
CA LEU A 326 45.24 -23.84 16.24
C LEU A 326 45.63 -22.76 15.23
N GLU A 327 46.90 -22.71 14.84
CA GLU A 327 47.46 -21.69 13.95
C GLU A 327 47.57 -22.17 12.48
N LYS A 328 46.84 -23.24 12.12
CA LYS A 328 46.92 -23.87 10.80
C LYS A 328 46.57 -22.91 9.66
N ASP A 329 45.59 -22.03 9.87
CA ASP A 329 45.12 -21.06 8.88
C ASP A 329 45.91 -19.74 8.92
N ASN A 330 46.82 -19.57 9.89
CA ASN A 330 47.56 -18.33 10.15
C ASN A 330 49.03 -18.38 9.70
N ASP A 331 49.42 -19.35 8.87
CA ASP A 331 50.81 -19.53 8.37
C ASP A 331 51.86 -19.62 9.50
N LEU A 332 51.63 -20.47 10.51
CA LEU A 332 52.56 -20.71 11.62
C LEU A 332 53.97 -21.07 11.14
N LEU A 333 54.96 -20.29 11.57
CA LEU A 333 56.36 -20.61 11.38
C LEU A 333 56.89 -21.43 12.57
N VAL A 334 57.54 -22.55 12.30
CA VAL A 334 58.13 -23.43 13.32
C VAL A 334 59.65 -23.34 13.23
N THR A 335 60.32 -23.04 14.34
CA THR A 335 61.78 -22.87 14.40
C THR A 335 62.37 -23.41 15.72
N THR A 336 63.69 -23.45 15.82
CA THR A 336 64.45 -23.83 17.02
C THR A 336 65.60 -22.83 17.20
N LEU A 337 66.00 -22.56 18.45
CA LEU A 337 67.06 -21.59 18.77
C LEU A 337 68.41 -21.89 18.06
N ASN A 338 68.68 -23.15 17.75
CA ASN A 338 69.94 -23.59 17.11
C ASN A 338 70.01 -23.33 15.59
N VAL A 339 68.93 -22.85 14.97
CA VAL A 339 68.89 -22.63 13.51
C VAL A 339 69.58 -21.33 13.15
N LYS A 340 70.53 -21.36 12.20
CA LYS A 340 71.28 -20.16 11.77
C LYS A 340 70.40 -18.99 11.28
N MET A 341 69.21 -19.31 10.75
CA MET A 341 68.23 -18.33 10.26
C MET A 341 67.21 -17.90 11.32
N PHE A 342 67.35 -18.33 12.59
CA PHE A 342 66.42 -18.03 13.67
C PHE A 342 66.16 -16.52 13.81
N ARG A 343 67.22 -15.71 13.81
CA ARG A 343 67.10 -14.24 13.86
C ARG A 343 66.26 -13.72 12.70
N THR A 344 66.59 -14.04 11.46
CA THR A 344 65.83 -13.58 10.29
C THR A 344 64.37 -14.03 10.35
N GLN A 345 64.10 -15.26 10.75
CA GLN A 345 62.75 -15.79 10.91
C GLN A 345 61.95 -15.06 11.99
N LEU A 346 62.59 -14.71 13.11
CA LEU A 346 61.98 -13.89 14.16
C LEU A 346 61.66 -12.47 13.66
N GLU A 347 62.61 -11.82 12.97
CA GLU A 347 62.43 -10.49 12.39
C GLU A 347 61.25 -10.48 11.39
N ASP A 348 61.21 -11.47 10.49
CA ASP A 348 60.15 -11.62 9.48
C ASP A 348 58.78 -11.90 10.12
N SER A 349 58.71 -12.81 11.10
CA SER A 349 57.46 -13.13 11.79
C SER A 349 56.89 -11.93 12.54
N ILE A 350 57.73 -11.14 13.22
CA ILE A 350 57.30 -9.92 13.94
C ILE A 350 56.74 -8.88 12.96
N SER A 351 57.45 -8.66 11.83
CA SER A 351 57.08 -7.64 10.84
C SER A 351 55.82 -8.03 10.06
N LEU A 352 55.73 -9.28 9.62
CA LEU A 352 54.59 -9.78 8.84
C LEU A 352 53.39 -10.16 9.73
N GLY A 353 53.58 -10.29 11.04
CA GLY A 353 52.54 -10.70 11.98
C GLY A 353 52.22 -12.19 11.93
N ARG A 354 53.18 -13.02 11.50
CA ARG A 354 53.00 -14.49 11.45
C ARG A 354 53.27 -15.10 12.82
N PRO A 355 52.42 -16.02 13.30
CA PRO A 355 52.70 -16.77 14.52
C PRO A 355 54.04 -17.51 14.41
N LEU A 356 54.80 -17.53 15.51
CA LEU A 356 56.09 -18.21 15.61
C LEU A 356 56.04 -19.23 16.75
N LEU A 357 56.39 -20.49 16.47
CA LEU A 357 56.58 -21.55 17.45
C LEU A 357 58.08 -21.88 17.57
N ILE A 358 58.65 -21.67 18.76
CA ILE A 358 60.01 -22.07 19.09
C ILE A 358 59.96 -23.44 19.80
N GLU A 359 60.54 -24.45 19.15
CA GLU A 359 60.56 -25.82 19.62
C GLU A 359 61.83 -26.14 20.41
N ASP A 360 61.70 -27.09 21.34
CA ASP A 360 62.79 -27.74 22.07
C ASP A 360 63.71 -26.76 22.82
N VAL A 361 63.11 -25.75 23.46
CA VAL A 361 63.85 -24.80 24.29
C VAL A 361 64.36 -25.50 25.55
N GLY A 362 65.62 -25.24 25.92
CA GLY A 362 66.25 -25.73 27.13
C GLY A 362 65.81 -24.95 28.37
N GLU A 363 66.69 -24.88 29.37
CA GLU A 363 66.50 -24.06 30.58
C GLU A 363 66.91 -22.59 30.35
N GLU A 364 67.66 -22.32 29.28
CA GLU A 364 68.09 -20.98 28.88
C GLU A 364 67.38 -20.54 27.59
N LEU A 365 66.97 -19.26 27.55
CA LEU A 365 66.45 -18.60 26.37
C LEU A 365 67.55 -17.76 25.71
N ASP A 366 67.47 -17.57 24.39
CA ASP A 366 68.38 -16.68 23.68
C ASP A 366 68.09 -15.20 24.07
N PRO A 367 69.07 -14.44 24.58
CA PRO A 367 68.91 -13.03 24.96
C PRO A 367 68.39 -12.13 23.83
N LEU A 368 68.49 -12.56 22.57
CA LEU A 368 67.86 -11.90 21.43
C LEU A 368 66.34 -11.70 21.63
N LEU A 369 65.70 -12.59 22.39
CA LEU A 369 64.27 -12.57 22.65
C LEU A 369 63.86 -11.60 23.75
N ASP A 370 64.76 -11.13 24.62
CA ASP A 370 64.42 -10.39 25.84
C ASP A 370 63.54 -9.17 25.55
N ASN A 371 63.93 -8.33 24.59
CA ASN A 371 63.13 -7.14 24.22
C ASN A 371 61.74 -7.50 23.66
N VAL A 372 61.61 -8.66 23.01
CA VAL A 372 60.35 -9.16 22.46
C VAL A 372 59.46 -9.71 23.57
N LEU A 373 60.04 -10.51 24.48
CA LEU A 373 59.33 -11.13 25.60
C LEU A 373 58.88 -10.10 26.64
N GLU A 374 59.73 -9.12 26.96
CA GLU A 374 59.40 -7.98 27.82
C GLU A 374 58.40 -7.02 27.18
N LYS A 375 58.19 -7.13 25.87
CA LYS A 375 57.38 -6.20 25.07
C LYS A 375 57.84 -4.75 25.21
N ASN A 376 59.15 -4.54 25.17
CA ASN A 376 59.80 -3.23 25.23
C ASN A 376 59.61 -2.46 23.91
N TYR A 377 58.37 -2.05 23.66
CA TYR A 377 57.96 -1.44 22.41
C TYR A 377 58.13 0.07 22.47
N VAL A 378 58.86 0.61 21.50
CA VAL A 378 59.05 2.05 21.33
C VAL A 378 58.07 2.54 20.26
N LYS A 379 57.19 3.46 20.66
CA LYS A 379 56.25 4.07 19.72
C LYS A 379 56.97 5.15 18.91
N ILE A 380 57.07 4.95 17.59
CA ILE A 380 57.68 5.90 16.66
C ILE A 380 56.61 6.30 15.63
N GLY A 381 56.05 7.49 15.81
CA GLY A 381 54.89 7.96 15.03
C GLY A 381 53.63 7.14 15.33
N LEU A 382 53.09 6.46 14.31
CA LEU A 382 51.92 5.58 14.42
C LEU A 382 52.29 4.10 14.61
N SER A 383 53.54 3.71 14.36
CA SER A 383 54.00 2.31 14.44
C SER A 383 54.66 2.01 15.79
N LEU A 384 54.50 0.78 16.26
CA LEU A 384 55.26 0.24 17.38
C LEU A 384 56.48 -0.49 16.83
N LYS A 385 57.66 -0.20 17.37
CA LYS A 385 58.91 -0.89 17.00
C LYS A 385 59.52 -1.60 18.20
N VAL A 386 60.17 -2.74 17.94
CA VAL A 386 60.97 -3.47 18.93
C VAL A 386 62.38 -3.67 18.40
N LYS A 387 63.37 -3.60 19.29
CA LYS A 387 64.77 -3.83 18.95
C LYS A 387 65.10 -5.32 19.11
N VAL A 388 65.44 -6.00 18.02
CA VAL A 388 65.89 -7.40 18.02
C VAL A 388 67.35 -7.44 17.60
N GLY A 389 68.23 -7.68 18.58
CA GLY A 389 69.67 -7.53 18.41
C GLY A 389 70.03 -6.09 18.06
N ASP A 390 70.51 -5.87 16.84
CA ASP A 390 70.95 -4.55 16.35
C ASP A 390 69.92 -3.86 15.44
N ARG A 391 68.79 -4.50 15.15
CA ARG A 391 67.78 -4.00 14.21
C ARG A 391 66.50 -3.57 14.92
N GLU A 392 65.89 -2.51 14.42
CA GLU A 392 64.55 -2.07 14.83
C GLU A 392 63.53 -2.60 13.83
N ILE A 393 62.55 -3.36 14.33
CA ILE A 393 61.53 -4.00 13.50
C ILE A 393 60.16 -3.44 13.87
N ASP A 394 59.36 -3.15 12.85
CA ASP A 394 57.95 -2.77 13.01
C ASP A 394 57.13 -3.97 13.48
N ILE A 395 56.34 -3.77 14.53
CA ILE A 395 55.54 -4.82 15.16
C ILE A 395 54.17 -4.84 14.53
N ASN A 396 53.76 -6.02 14.07
CA ASN A 396 52.38 -6.26 13.71
C ASN A 396 51.59 -6.79 14.93
N HIS A 397 50.40 -6.22 15.17
CA HIS A 397 49.52 -6.62 16.28
C HIS A 397 49.03 -8.08 16.19
N SER A 398 49.06 -8.67 15.00
CA SER A 398 48.71 -10.08 14.78
C SER A 398 49.80 -11.06 15.23
N PHE A 399 51.02 -10.59 15.49
CA PHE A 399 52.12 -11.47 15.90
C PHE A 399 51.81 -12.21 17.21
N ARG A 400 52.10 -13.51 17.23
CA ARG A 400 52.01 -14.40 18.40
C ARG A 400 53.27 -15.25 18.49
N LEU A 401 53.76 -15.47 19.70
CA LEU A 401 54.93 -16.29 19.97
C LEU A 401 54.53 -17.41 20.94
N TYR A 402 54.89 -18.63 20.57
CA TYR A 402 54.70 -19.83 21.39
C TYR A 402 56.06 -20.49 21.62
N ILE A 403 56.30 -20.94 22.84
CA ILE A 403 57.55 -21.61 23.21
C ILE A 403 57.19 -22.98 23.77
N THR A 404 57.97 -24.01 23.41
CA THR A 404 57.75 -25.38 23.89
C THR A 404 59.06 -26.00 24.34
N THR A 405 59.00 -26.81 25.39
CA THR A 405 60.12 -27.63 25.87
C THR A 405 59.71 -29.08 26.05
N LYS A 406 60.64 -29.99 25.75
CA LYS A 406 60.51 -31.43 26.01
C LYS A 406 60.98 -31.82 27.40
N LEU A 407 61.62 -30.91 28.12
CA LEU A 407 62.12 -31.19 29.47
C LEU A 407 60.91 -31.36 30.40
N PRO A 408 60.79 -32.47 31.13
CA PRO A 408 59.61 -32.72 31.97
C PRO A 408 59.60 -31.85 33.24
N ASN A 409 60.77 -31.43 33.72
CA ASN A 409 60.90 -30.58 34.91
C ASN A 409 62.09 -29.62 34.75
N PRO A 410 61.98 -28.61 33.85
CA PRO A 410 63.03 -27.63 33.63
C PRO A 410 63.13 -26.66 34.80
N ASN A 411 64.36 -26.30 35.19
CA ASN A 411 64.58 -25.29 36.22
C ASN A 411 64.77 -23.89 35.60
N TYR A 412 63.67 -23.20 35.34
CA TYR A 412 63.70 -21.84 34.81
C TYR A 412 64.09 -20.80 35.87
N SER A 413 64.93 -19.84 35.48
CA SER A 413 65.28 -18.72 36.34
C SER A 413 64.05 -17.85 36.64
N PRO A 414 64.03 -17.12 37.78
CA PRO A 414 62.96 -16.17 38.08
C PRO A 414 62.75 -15.12 37.00
N GLU A 415 63.81 -14.76 36.27
CA GLU A 415 63.77 -13.82 35.13
C GLU A 415 62.94 -14.40 33.98
N ILE A 416 63.19 -15.65 33.58
CA ILE A 416 62.40 -16.33 32.53
C ILE A 416 60.93 -16.43 32.96
N CYS A 417 60.67 -16.85 34.20
CA CYS A 417 59.30 -16.91 34.74
C CYS A 417 58.59 -15.55 34.84
N ALA A 418 59.34 -14.43 34.84
CA ALA A 418 58.77 -13.09 34.80
C ALA A 418 58.42 -12.64 33.36
N TYR A 419 59.16 -13.12 32.37
CA TYR A 419 58.99 -12.77 30.95
C TYR A 419 57.93 -13.61 30.23
N VAL A 420 57.88 -14.92 30.52
CA VAL A 420 56.96 -15.87 29.87
C VAL A 420 55.93 -16.43 30.84
N SER A 421 54.79 -16.85 30.29
CA SER A 421 53.80 -17.63 31.04
C SER A 421 54.19 -19.09 30.98
N VAL A 422 54.84 -19.60 32.02
CA VAL A 422 55.16 -21.04 32.09
C VAL A 422 53.86 -21.82 32.36
N ILE A 423 53.59 -22.81 31.51
CA ILE A 423 52.39 -23.65 31.59
C ILE A 423 52.82 -25.10 31.63
N ASP A 424 52.38 -25.82 32.66
CA ASP A 424 52.56 -27.27 32.75
C ASP A 424 51.54 -27.96 31.82
N PHE A 425 52.03 -28.44 30.68
CA PHE A 425 51.26 -29.20 29.68
C PHE A 425 51.48 -30.71 29.79
N THR A 426 52.03 -31.18 30.92
CA THR A 426 52.17 -32.62 31.15
C THR A 426 50.80 -33.31 31.13
N VAL A 427 50.74 -34.43 30.41
CA VAL A 427 49.50 -35.19 30.28
C VAL A 427 49.09 -35.76 31.64
N THR A 428 47.86 -35.47 32.06
CA THR A 428 47.29 -36.04 33.29
C THR A 428 46.83 -37.48 33.07
N MET A 429 46.78 -38.29 34.14
CA MET A 429 46.23 -39.66 34.05
C MET A 429 44.81 -39.67 33.48
N LYS A 430 43.96 -38.72 33.89
CA LYS A 430 42.58 -38.58 33.39
C LYS A 430 42.56 -38.20 31.91
N GLY A 431 43.39 -37.24 31.48
CA GLY A 431 43.51 -36.84 30.08
C GLY A 431 44.01 -37.98 29.19
N LEU A 432 45.01 -38.74 29.66
CA LEU A 432 45.51 -39.92 28.96
C LEU A 432 44.45 -41.01 28.85
N GLU A 433 43.70 -41.27 29.93
CA GLU A 433 42.61 -42.24 29.95
C GLU A 433 41.52 -41.86 28.94
N ASP A 434 41.09 -40.59 28.90
CA ASP A 434 40.09 -40.12 27.96
C ASP A 434 40.56 -40.22 26.49
N GLN A 435 41.85 -39.98 26.24
CA GLN A 435 42.48 -40.15 24.92
C GLN A 435 42.54 -41.62 24.50
N LEU A 436 42.99 -42.50 25.39
CA LEU A 436 43.06 -43.93 25.13
C LEU A 436 41.66 -44.50 24.92
N LEU A 437 40.68 -44.10 25.73
CA LEU A 437 39.28 -44.47 25.56
C LEU A 437 38.76 -44.04 24.18
N GLY A 438 39.10 -42.82 23.74
CA GLY A 438 38.80 -42.37 22.38
C GLY A 438 39.40 -43.27 21.30
N LEU A 439 40.67 -43.66 21.43
CA LEU A 439 41.35 -44.56 20.49
C LEU A 439 40.76 -45.98 20.48
N VAL A 440 40.42 -46.53 21.66
CA VAL A 440 39.80 -47.85 21.79
C VAL A 440 38.42 -47.84 21.13
N ILE A 441 37.59 -46.85 21.44
CA ILE A 441 36.24 -46.74 20.85
C ILE A 441 36.33 -46.47 19.34
N ALA A 442 37.32 -45.70 18.87
CA ALA A 442 37.54 -45.50 17.44
C ALA A 442 37.85 -46.81 16.71
N ASN A 443 38.50 -47.76 17.39
CA ASN A 443 38.84 -49.06 16.82
C ASN A 443 37.70 -50.09 16.98
N GLU A 444 37.09 -50.18 18.16
CA GLU A 444 36.04 -51.15 18.48
C GLU A 444 34.67 -50.77 17.91
N ARG A 445 34.37 -49.47 17.88
CA ARG A 445 33.08 -48.93 17.44
C ARG A 445 33.26 -47.59 16.73
N ALA A 446 33.97 -47.63 15.61
CA ALA A 446 34.30 -46.48 14.77
C ALA A 446 33.08 -45.59 14.42
N GLU A 447 31.90 -46.17 14.27
CA GLU A 447 30.66 -45.42 13.99
C GLU A 447 30.27 -44.49 15.15
N LEU A 448 30.39 -44.95 16.40
CA LEU A 448 30.05 -44.16 17.59
C LEU A 448 31.00 -42.97 17.75
N GLU A 449 32.30 -43.17 17.50
CA GLU A 449 33.28 -42.08 17.57
C GLU A 449 33.10 -41.08 16.41
N ARG A 450 32.77 -41.55 15.19
CA ARG A 450 32.43 -40.66 14.07
C ARG A 450 31.18 -39.84 14.37
N GLU A 451 30.16 -40.45 14.97
CA GLU A 451 28.93 -39.75 15.38
C GLU A 451 29.26 -38.68 16.43
N ARG A 452 30.07 -39.00 17.44
CA ARG A 452 30.53 -38.03 18.46
C ARG A 452 31.24 -36.83 17.84
N VAL A 453 32.21 -37.07 16.96
CA VAL A 453 32.98 -35.99 16.32
C VAL A 453 32.09 -35.15 15.40
N THR A 454 31.17 -35.77 14.67
CA THR A 454 30.22 -35.05 13.80
C THR A 454 29.27 -34.19 14.63
N LEU A 455 28.70 -34.76 15.69
CA LEU A 455 27.83 -34.07 16.63
C LEU A 455 28.54 -32.90 17.31
N ALA A 456 29.80 -33.07 17.71
CA ALA A 456 30.59 -32.00 18.31
C ALA A 456 30.83 -30.83 17.33
N LYS A 457 31.16 -31.13 16.06
CA LYS A 457 31.31 -30.13 15.00
C LYS A 457 30.01 -29.37 14.74
N GLU A 458 28.91 -30.09 14.58
CA GLU A 458 27.59 -29.48 14.33
C GLU A 458 27.13 -28.64 15.52
N THR A 459 27.31 -29.12 16.74
CA THR A 459 26.95 -28.38 17.96
C THR A 459 27.75 -27.08 18.07
N THR A 460 29.06 -27.14 17.84
CA THR A 460 29.94 -25.96 17.87
C THR A 460 29.52 -24.93 16.81
N LYS A 461 29.26 -25.39 15.57
CA LYS A 461 28.76 -24.55 14.48
C LYS A 461 27.40 -23.92 14.80
N ASN A 462 26.48 -24.70 15.36
CA ASN A 462 25.13 -24.23 15.74
C ASN A 462 25.19 -23.20 16.87
N LYS A 463 26.03 -23.41 17.90
CA LYS A 463 26.24 -22.44 18.99
C LYS A 463 26.80 -21.12 18.46
N ARG A 464 27.79 -21.16 17.56
CA ARG A 464 28.33 -19.96 16.90
C ARG A 464 27.28 -19.24 16.05
N LEU A 465 26.50 -19.99 15.26
CA LEU A 465 25.42 -19.42 14.45
C LEU A 465 24.36 -18.72 15.30
N LEU A 466 24.04 -19.23 16.51
CA LEU A 466 23.13 -18.55 17.43
C LEU A 466 23.65 -17.16 17.83
N ILE A 467 24.93 -17.05 18.17
CA ILE A 467 25.56 -15.77 18.53
C ILE A 467 25.50 -14.81 17.34
N GLU A 468 25.87 -15.26 16.15
CA GLU A 468 25.86 -14.46 14.92
C GLU A 468 24.43 -13.99 14.55
N LEU A 469 23.41 -14.84 14.75
CA LEU A 469 22.01 -14.48 14.52
C LEU A 469 21.51 -13.45 15.53
N GLU A 470 21.92 -13.55 16.80
CA GLU A 470 21.60 -12.55 17.83
C GLU A 470 22.24 -11.20 17.53
N GLU A 471 23.52 -11.18 17.16
CA GLU A 471 24.23 -9.96 16.75
C GLU A 471 23.60 -9.35 15.50
N SER A 472 23.24 -10.18 14.51
CA SER A 472 22.54 -9.72 13.30
C SER A 472 21.18 -9.09 13.61
N LEU A 473 20.41 -9.68 14.54
CA LEU A 473 19.13 -9.15 14.99
C LEU A 473 19.32 -7.77 15.63
N LEU A 474 20.29 -7.64 16.54
CA LEU A 474 20.60 -6.39 17.24
C LEU A 474 21.10 -5.30 16.28
N ALA A 475 21.99 -5.65 15.36
CA ALA A 475 22.49 -4.74 14.34
C ALA A 475 21.35 -4.22 13.44
N LYS A 476 20.44 -5.11 13.03
CA LYS A 476 19.26 -4.72 12.24
C LYS A 476 18.34 -3.80 13.02
N LEU A 477 18.04 -4.10 14.29
CA LEU A 477 17.19 -3.25 15.13
C LEU A 477 17.81 -1.86 15.40
N THR A 478 19.14 -1.77 15.53
CA THR A 478 19.85 -0.51 15.77
C THR A 478 20.05 0.33 14.51
N SER A 479 20.08 -0.29 13.33
CA SER A 479 20.22 0.41 12.04
C SER A 479 18.98 1.19 11.58
N ILE A 480 17.86 1.05 12.29
CA ILE A 480 16.57 1.63 11.89
C ILE A 480 16.50 3.10 12.33
N GLU A 481 16.49 4.00 11.36
CA GLU A 481 16.09 5.38 11.56
C GLU A 481 14.62 5.55 11.15
N GLY A 482 13.70 5.49 12.12
CA GLY A 482 12.26 5.70 11.90
C GLY A 482 11.38 4.53 12.35
N SER A 483 10.23 4.34 11.69
CA SER A 483 9.25 3.31 12.04
C SER A 483 9.63 1.95 11.45
N VAL A 484 9.83 0.96 12.32
CA VAL A 484 10.12 -0.44 11.96
C VAL A 484 9.05 -1.06 11.05
N LEU A 485 7.82 -0.54 11.10
CA LEU A 485 6.67 -1.06 10.36
C LEU A 485 6.63 -0.60 8.89
N ASP A 486 7.42 0.41 8.53
CA ASP A 486 7.45 0.91 7.16
C ASP A 486 8.45 0.15 6.28
N ASP A 487 9.36 -0.64 6.87
CA ASP A 487 10.26 -1.53 6.17
C ASP A 487 9.78 -2.99 6.26
N LEU A 488 8.92 -3.37 5.31
CA LEU A 488 8.41 -4.73 5.16
C LEU A 488 9.53 -5.77 5.01
N SER A 489 10.62 -5.42 4.32
CA SER A 489 11.74 -6.34 4.11
C SER A 489 12.44 -6.70 5.42
N LEU A 490 12.53 -5.72 6.32
CA LEU A 490 13.12 -5.92 7.63
C LEU A 490 12.26 -6.81 8.52
N VAL A 491 10.93 -6.63 8.51
CA VAL A 491 10.00 -7.47 9.30
C VAL A 491 10.09 -8.93 8.87
N GLU A 492 10.14 -9.20 7.57
CA GLU A 492 10.33 -10.57 7.05
C GLU A 492 11.67 -11.17 7.50
N VAL A 493 12.74 -10.38 7.41
CA VAL A 493 14.08 -10.80 7.80
C VAL A 493 14.21 -11.05 9.31
N LEU A 494 13.56 -10.24 10.15
CA LEU A 494 13.53 -10.42 11.62
C LEU A 494 12.78 -11.71 11.98
N ASN A 495 11.63 -11.96 11.34
CA ASN A 495 10.87 -13.19 11.55
C ASN A 495 11.64 -14.44 11.06
N ALA A 496 12.33 -14.34 9.92
CA ALA A 496 13.17 -15.42 9.40
C ALA A 496 14.36 -15.71 10.34
N ASN A 497 15.09 -14.67 10.77
CA ASN A 497 16.19 -14.80 11.74
C ASN A 497 15.71 -15.47 13.04
N LYS A 498 14.55 -15.05 13.57
CA LYS A 498 13.97 -15.65 14.78
C LYS A 498 13.63 -17.12 14.58
N ARG A 499 12.98 -17.48 13.46
CA ARG A 499 12.62 -18.87 13.15
C ARG A 499 13.85 -19.77 13.09
N ILE A 500 14.90 -19.31 12.42
CA ILE A 500 16.18 -20.02 12.33
C ILE A 500 16.80 -20.16 13.73
N ALA A 501 16.82 -19.10 14.53
CA ALA A 501 17.36 -19.15 15.89
C ALA A 501 16.61 -20.16 16.78
N THR A 502 15.28 -20.23 16.70
CA THR A 502 14.50 -21.25 17.43
C THR A 502 14.81 -22.67 16.96
N GLU A 503 14.92 -22.90 15.64
CA GLU A 503 15.24 -24.21 15.09
C GLU A 503 16.66 -24.67 15.49
N VAL A 504 17.64 -23.75 15.43
CA VAL A 504 19.02 -24.04 15.84
C VAL A 504 19.08 -24.31 17.34
N LYS A 505 18.30 -23.58 18.15
CA LYS A 505 18.22 -23.82 19.61
C LYS A 505 17.67 -25.20 19.93
N GLU A 506 16.62 -25.64 19.24
CA GLU A 506 16.09 -27.01 19.39
C GLU A 506 17.15 -28.06 19.00
N LYS A 507 17.88 -27.84 17.90
CA LYS A 507 18.98 -28.73 17.50
C LYS A 507 20.09 -28.82 18.54
N VAL A 508 20.44 -27.71 19.20
CA VAL A 508 21.44 -27.71 20.29
C VAL A 508 20.94 -28.52 21.48
N VAL A 509 19.65 -28.42 21.85
CA VAL A 509 19.07 -29.22 22.94
C VAL A 509 19.13 -30.72 22.62
N ILE A 510 18.71 -31.11 21.41
CA ILE A 510 18.77 -32.51 20.94
C ILE A 510 20.22 -33.01 20.90
N ALA A 511 21.16 -32.14 20.52
CA ALA A 511 22.57 -32.48 20.47
C ALA A 511 23.16 -32.74 21.86
N GLU A 512 22.78 -31.95 22.89
CA GLU A 512 23.22 -32.22 24.27
C GLU A 512 22.61 -33.53 24.82
N GLU A 513 21.35 -33.84 24.51
CA GLU A 513 20.75 -35.14 24.86
C GLU A 513 21.47 -36.31 24.17
N THR A 514 21.83 -36.15 22.89
CA THR A 514 22.58 -37.19 22.16
C THR A 514 24.00 -37.32 22.71
N LYS A 515 24.65 -36.21 23.04
CA LYS A 515 25.99 -36.19 23.66
C LYS A 515 26.01 -36.91 24.99
N THR A 516 24.99 -36.73 25.84
CA THR A 516 24.87 -37.48 27.10
C THR A 516 24.72 -38.98 26.85
N LYS A 517 23.87 -39.40 25.91
CA LYS A 517 23.72 -40.82 25.53
C LYS A 517 25.04 -41.43 25.03
N ILE A 518 25.76 -40.71 24.16
CA ILE A 518 27.09 -41.13 23.69
C ILE A 518 28.06 -41.21 24.86
N SER A 519 28.07 -40.24 25.77
CA SER A 519 28.93 -40.24 26.95
C SER A 519 28.67 -41.45 27.85
N THR A 520 27.40 -41.81 28.08
CA THR A 520 27.05 -42.99 28.87
C THR A 520 27.54 -44.27 28.21
N ALA A 521 27.36 -44.40 26.89
CA ALA A 521 27.89 -45.54 26.13
C ALA A 521 29.42 -45.62 26.20
N ARG A 522 30.15 -44.48 26.21
CA ARG A 522 31.61 -44.48 26.38
C ARG A 522 32.05 -44.98 27.75
N GLU A 523 31.27 -44.67 28.78
CA GLU A 523 31.60 -45.06 30.16
C GLU A 523 31.51 -46.58 30.37
N GLU A 524 30.65 -47.29 29.62
CA GLU A 524 30.59 -48.75 29.62
C GLU A 524 31.94 -49.37 29.16
N TYR A 525 32.62 -48.75 28.19
CA TYR A 525 33.94 -49.18 27.73
C TYR A 525 35.05 -48.85 28.74
N ARG A 526 34.88 -47.78 29.52
CA ARG A 526 35.81 -47.43 30.60
C ARG A 526 35.84 -48.50 31.69
N GLN A 527 34.65 -48.97 32.12
CA GLN A 527 34.51 -50.02 33.12
C GLN A 527 35.02 -51.39 32.62
N SER A 528 34.77 -51.73 31.35
CA SER A 528 35.19 -52.99 30.75
C SER A 528 36.72 -53.10 30.65
N ASN A 529 37.40 -51.99 30.35
CA ASN A 529 38.86 -51.95 30.22
C ASN A 529 39.61 -51.88 31.56
N MET A 530 38.96 -51.50 32.66
CA MET A 530 39.57 -51.54 34.00
C MET A 530 39.52 -52.93 34.66
N GLN A 531 38.68 -53.85 34.15
CA GLN A 531 38.50 -55.20 34.70
C GLN A 531 39.33 -56.29 34.00
N THR A 532 39.97 -55.95 32.88
CA THR A 532 40.81 -56.86 32.09
C THR A 532 42.27 -56.45 32.21
#